data_AF-A0A2T6C525-F1
#
_entry.id   AF-A0A2T6C525-F1
#
_cell.length_a   1.000
_cell.length_b   1.000
_cell.length_c   1.000
_cell.angle_alpha   90.00
_cell.angle_beta   90.00
_cell.angle_gamma   90.00
#
_symmetry.space_group_name_H-M   'P 1'
#
loop_
_entity.id
_entity.type
_entity.pdbx_description
1 polymer ?
#
loop_
_entity_poly.entity_id
_entity_poly.type
_entity_poly.pdbx_seq_one_letter_code
_entity_poly.pdbx_strand_id
1 'polypeptide(L)'
;MTETSPPNPTETTSDVNAKNVIASRFFWATVALLAVATLALTVASSFQTTNSSPQHSVEIEPTTLARILSDTAISAQKAVAPDIDAHLDAVYAPAYAAIPAYADFHYSVLGEYIELTAAATGQMSDAIHERLFDGFENRLTEAAAKLNKRYVEEYQRILEKQVAQQVSPGGATPLLGEVTDAVLQDAISRAHTTLPLATVAAGIVGSGSLKLVSATIAKKLAAKVAAKASAKGLAKGGGVIAGAGGGALLCSWSGPGAAVCGVVGGAAAWLLTDAVVVNIDEYFNREDFEDELRKMLVEDRAEKREQLTAALRDKAVAMDAAVEEIFKMRDLHKAD
;
A
#
# COMPACT_ATOMS: atom_id res chain seq x y z
N MET A 1 80.88 6.14 2.52
CA MET A 1 80.66 5.04 3.48
C MET A 1 79.21 5.19 3.92
N THR A 2 78.23 4.38 3.58
CA THR A 2 78.07 2.97 3.14
C THR A 2 76.65 2.92 2.52
N GLU A 3 76.46 2.61 1.23
CA GLU A 3 76.19 1.28 0.64
C GLU A 3 75.04 0.47 1.31
N THR A 4 73.93 0.28 0.58
CA THR A 4 73.10 -0.94 0.61
C THR A 4 72.38 -1.16 -0.74
N SER A 5 72.46 -2.42 -1.17
CA SER A 5 72.22 -3.08 -2.47
C SER A 5 70.78 -3.10 -3.01
N PRO A 6 70.58 -3.22 -4.35
CA PRO A 6 69.37 -3.78 -4.94
C PRO A 6 69.49 -5.31 -5.18
N PRO A 7 68.38 -6.02 -5.44
CA PRO A 7 68.33 -7.48 -5.48
C PRO A 7 68.64 -8.09 -6.86
N ASN A 8 68.98 -9.38 -6.79
CA ASN A 8 69.52 -10.28 -7.81
C ASN A 8 68.50 -10.68 -8.90
N PRO A 9 68.90 -10.78 -10.19
CA PRO A 9 68.07 -11.37 -11.23
C PRO A 9 68.69 -12.66 -11.80
N THR A 10 68.01 -13.79 -11.65
CA THR A 10 68.15 -14.92 -12.59
C THR A 10 66.89 -15.78 -12.58
N GLU A 11 66.00 -15.56 -13.55
CA GLU A 11 65.19 -16.63 -14.13
C GLU A 11 65.22 -16.50 -15.65
N THR A 12 65.67 -17.57 -16.30
CA THR A 12 65.99 -17.68 -17.72
C THR A 12 64.75 -17.87 -18.58
N THR A 13 64.67 -17.11 -19.68
CA THR A 13 63.57 -16.99 -20.66
C THR A 13 63.17 -18.26 -21.41
N SER A 14 63.89 -19.39 -21.25
CA SER A 14 63.59 -20.64 -21.96
C SER A 14 62.40 -21.40 -21.37
N ASP A 15 62.15 -21.26 -20.07
CA ASP A 15 61.14 -22.07 -19.35
C ASP A 15 59.71 -21.51 -19.53
N VAL A 16 59.59 -20.23 -19.89
CA VAL A 16 58.32 -19.54 -20.18
C VAL A 16 57.72 -20.00 -21.51
N ASN A 17 58.57 -20.24 -22.52
CA ASN A 17 58.09 -20.58 -23.87
C ASN A 17 57.53 -22.01 -23.96
N ALA A 18 58.14 -22.97 -23.24
CA ALA A 18 57.64 -24.34 -23.16
C ALA A 18 56.30 -24.44 -22.41
N LYS A 19 56.15 -23.69 -21.30
CA LYS A 19 54.89 -23.64 -20.53
C LYS A 19 53.73 -23.04 -21.33
N ASN A 20 54.00 -22.02 -22.16
CA ASN A 20 52.99 -21.40 -23.02
C ASN A 20 52.47 -22.32 -24.14
N VAL A 21 53.33 -23.15 -24.73
CA VAL A 21 52.90 -24.13 -25.75
C VAL A 21 52.05 -25.23 -25.13
N ILE A 22 52.41 -25.69 -23.93
CA ILE A 22 51.64 -26.71 -23.21
C ILE A 22 50.27 -26.15 -22.79
N ALA A 23 50.23 -24.95 -22.22
CA ALA A 23 48.99 -24.28 -21.81
C ALA A 23 48.05 -24.00 -23.01
N SER A 24 48.60 -23.59 -24.16
CA SER A 24 47.82 -23.37 -25.38
C SER A 24 47.18 -24.66 -25.91
N ARG A 25 47.91 -25.77 -25.87
CA ARG A 25 47.39 -27.08 -26.30
C ARG A 25 46.28 -27.58 -25.38
N PHE A 26 46.40 -27.36 -24.08
CA PHE A 26 45.32 -27.68 -23.13
C PHE A 26 44.09 -26.82 -23.36
N PHE A 27 44.24 -25.51 -23.56
CA PHE A 27 43.14 -24.61 -23.87
C PHE A 27 42.35 -25.05 -25.12
N TRP A 28 43.05 -25.32 -26.23
CA TRP A 28 42.40 -25.77 -27.47
C TRP A 28 41.78 -27.16 -27.35
N ALA A 29 42.37 -28.07 -26.57
CA ALA A 29 41.77 -29.37 -26.30
C ALA A 29 40.46 -29.26 -25.50
N THR A 30 40.38 -28.35 -24.53
CA THR A 30 39.15 -28.10 -23.76
C THR A 30 38.06 -27.47 -24.64
N VAL A 31 38.42 -26.51 -25.49
CA VAL A 31 37.48 -25.90 -26.45
C VAL A 31 36.93 -26.93 -27.43
N ALA A 32 37.79 -27.79 -27.99
CA ALA A 32 37.36 -28.87 -28.88
C ALA A 32 36.45 -29.89 -28.18
N LEU A 33 36.79 -30.26 -26.93
CA LEU A 33 35.99 -31.19 -26.14
C LEU A 33 34.62 -30.61 -25.78
N LEU A 34 34.55 -29.33 -25.41
CA LEU A 34 33.29 -28.64 -25.17
C LEU A 34 32.45 -28.56 -26.46
N ALA A 35 33.06 -28.20 -27.60
CA ALA A 35 32.34 -28.15 -28.87
C ALA A 35 31.76 -29.51 -29.28
N VAL A 36 32.53 -30.59 -29.11
CA VAL A 36 32.05 -31.97 -29.36
C VAL A 36 30.95 -32.37 -28.37
N ALA A 37 31.07 -32.00 -27.10
CA ALA A 37 30.03 -32.26 -26.10
C ALA A 37 28.73 -31.51 -26.42
N THR A 38 28.81 -30.25 -26.85
CA THR A 38 27.65 -29.45 -27.28
C THR A 38 27.02 -30.02 -28.55
N LEU A 39 27.82 -30.49 -29.51
CA LEU A 39 27.33 -31.17 -30.71
C LEU A 39 26.67 -32.51 -30.36
N ALA A 40 27.27 -33.28 -29.44
CA ALA A 40 26.72 -34.55 -28.99
C ALA A 40 25.40 -34.35 -28.23
N LEU A 41 25.27 -33.29 -27.43
CA LEU A 41 24.04 -32.94 -26.73
C LEU A 41 22.94 -32.48 -27.69
N THR A 42 23.27 -31.69 -28.70
CA THR A 42 22.29 -31.26 -29.72
C THR A 42 21.84 -32.44 -30.60
N VAL A 43 22.75 -33.32 -30.98
CA VAL A 43 22.44 -34.57 -31.70
C VAL A 43 21.62 -35.52 -30.81
N ALA A 44 21.99 -35.73 -29.54
CA ALA A 44 21.23 -36.55 -28.60
C ALA A 44 19.82 -35.98 -28.34
N SER A 45 19.69 -34.66 -28.24
CA SER A 45 18.39 -33.98 -28.17
C SER A 45 17.54 -34.23 -29.42
N SER A 46 18.15 -34.28 -30.61
CA SER A 46 17.44 -34.54 -31.86
C SER A 46 16.98 -36.00 -32.03
N PHE A 47 17.62 -36.94 -31.33
CA PHE A 47 17.19 -38.34 -31.28
C PHE A 47 16.16 -38.62 -30.18
N GLN A 48 16.01 -37.71 -29.21
CA GLN A 48 15.02 -37.84 -28.15
C GLN A 48 13.61 -37.38 -28.62
N THR A 49 13.54 -36.55 -29.66
CA THR A 49 12.27 -36.09 -30.26
C THR A 49 11.57 -37.12 -31.15
N THR A 50 12.13 -38.31 -31.37
CA THR A 50 11.52 -39.34 -32.25
C THR A 50 10.75 -40.45 -31.52
N ASN A 51 10.63 -40.42 -30.19
CA ASN A 51 9.97 -41.48 -29.40
C ASN A 51 8.80 -40.99 -28.52
N SER A 52 8.12 -39.90 -28.91
CA SER A 52 6.79 -39.61 -28.36
C SER A 52 5.77 -40.44 -29.13
N SER A 53 5.29 -41.53 -28.51
CA SER A 53 4.00 -42.13 -28.92
C SER A 53 2.95 -41.02 -29.03
N PRO A 54 1.97 -41.09 -29.95
CA PRO A 54 0.98 -40.04 -30.12
C PRO A 54 0.06 -40.01 -28.89
N GLN A 55 0.48 -39.32 -27.83
CA GLN A 55 -0.46 -38.78 -26.86
C GLN A 55 -1.26 -37.74 -27.62
N HIS A 56 -2.55 -38.00 -27.85
CA HIS A 56 -3.45 -37.03 -28.42
C HIS A 56 -3.55 -35.83 -27.47
N SER A 57 -2.70 -34.83 -27.69
CA SER A 57 -2.80 -33.53 -27.06
C SER A 57 -4.01 -32.81 -27.62
N VAL A 58 -4.81 -32.20 -26.75
CA VAL A 58 -6.01 -31.46 -27.15
C VAL A 58 -5.64 -29.99 -27.26
N GLU A 59 -5.73 -29.45 -28.48
CA GLU A 59 -5.68 -28.00 -28.70
C GLU A 59 -7.10 -27.43 -28.62
N ILE A 60 -7.27 -26.41 -27.77
CA ILE A 60 -8.54 -25.69 -27.67
C ILE A 60 -8.62 -24.72 -28.84
N GLU A 61 -9.80 -24.68 -29.47
CA GLU A 61 -10.05 -23.76 -30.56
C GLU A 61 -9.84 -22.30 -30.08
N PRO A 62 -9.13 -21.46 -30.85
CA PRO A 62 -8.77 -20.10 -30.44
C PRO A 62 -9.90 -19.21 -29.94
N THR A 63 -11.04 -19.15 -30.64
CA THR A 63 -12.17 -18.32 -30.22
C THR A 63 -12.79 -18.83 -28.92
N THR A 64 -12.70 -20.13 -28.69
CA THR A 64 -13.11 -20.77 -27.43
C THR A 64 -12.16 -20.44 -26.30
N LEU A 65 -10.86 -20.49 -26.54
CA LEU A 65 -9.85 -20.10 -25.55
C LEU A 65 -9.97 -18.60 -25.20
N ALA A 66 -10.14 -17.73 -26.20
CA ALA A 66 -10.37 -16.30 -26.00
C ALA A 66 -11.58 -16.04 -25.09
N ARG A 67 -12.70 -16.73 -25.36
CA ARG A 67 -13.92 -16.63 -24.55
C ARG A 67 -13.71 -17.11 -23.12
N ILE A 68 -13.03 -18.24 -22.93
CA ILE A 68 -12.70 -18.78 -21.59
C ILE A 68 -11.89 -17.75 -20.79
N LEU A 69 -10.85 -17.17 -21.39
CA LEU A 69 -10.00 -16.19 -20.71
C LEU A 69 -10.74 -14.91 -20.34
N SER A 70 -11.59 -14.41 -21.25
CA SER A 70 -12.47 -13.24 -21.03
C SER A 70 -13.47 -13.49 -19.91
N ASP A 71 -14.21 -14.61 -19.98
CA ASP A 71 -15.21 -15.00 -18.99
C ASP A 71 -14.58 -15.23 -17.60
N THR A 72 -13.36 -15.78 -17.56
CA THR A 72 -12.59 -15.97 -16.33
C THR A 72 -12.27 -14.63 -15.67
N ALA A 73 -11.81 -13.62 -16.43
CA ALA A 73 -11.45 -12.31 -15.89
C ALA A 73 -12.64 -11.62 -15.21
N ILE A 74 -13.81 -11.68 -15.84
CA ILE A 74 -15.07 -11.12 -15.32
C ILE A 74 -15.57 -11.92 -14.13
N SER A 75 -15.49 -13.25 -14.18
CA SER A 75 -15.97 -14.12 -13.10
C SER A 75 -15.12 -13.99 -11.84
N ALA A 76 -13.80 -13.86 -11.98
CA ALA A 76 -12.89 -13.60 -10.87
C ALA A 76 -13.18 -12.23 -10.21
N GLN A 77 -13.48 -11.21 -11.01
CA GLN A 77 -13.89 -9.90 -10.51
C GLN A 77 -15.16 -9.99 -9.67
N LYS A 78 -16.19 -10.67 -10.18
CA LYS A 78 -17.46 -10.86 -9.47
C LYS A 78 -17.30 -11.66 -8.18
N ALA A 79 -16.40 -12.63 -8.16
CA ALA A 79 -16.12 -13.45 -6.99
C ALA A 79 -15.39 -12.67 -5.88
N VAL A 80 -14.55 -11.68 -6.23
CA VAL A 80 -13.78 -10.87 -5.25
C VAL A 80 -14.50 -9.62 -4.79
N ALA A 81 -15.38 -9.04 -5.62
CA ALA A 81 -16.05 -7.78 -5.29
C ALA A 81 -16.73 -7.76 -3.90
N PRO A 82 -17.35 -8.85 -3.39
CA PRO A 82 -17.91 -8.87 -2.04
C PRO A 82 -16.88 -8.71 -0.91
N ASP A 83 -15.62 -9.09 -1.13
CA ASP A 83 -14.56 -9.05 -0.10
C ASP A 83 -14.11 -7.62 0.22
N ILE A 84 -14.43 -6.65 -0.64
CA ILE A 84 -14.02 -5.24 -0.50
C ILE A 84 -14.50 -4.65 0.82
N ASP A 85 -15.76 -4.90 1.22
CA ASP A 85 -16.30 -4.34 2.47
C ASP A 85 -15.56 -4.85 3.69
N ALA A 86 -15.34 -6.16 3.78
CA ALA A 86 -14.65 -6.77 4.91
C ALA A 86 -13.22 -6.25 5.05
N HIS A 87 -12.54 -6.05 3.92
CA HIS A 87 -11.20 -5.47 3.91
C HIS A 87 -11.19 -3.99 4.32
N LEU A 88 -12.15 -3.18 3.86
CA LEU A 88 -12.27 -1.79 4.28
C LEU A 88 -12.65 -1.66 5.76
N ASP A 89 -13.50 -2.54 6.29
CA ASP A 89 -13.83 -2.54 7.71
C ASP A 89 -12.59 -2.72 8.58
N ALA A 90 -11.68 -3.63 8.19
CA ALA A 90 -10.41 -3.81 8.86
C ALA A 90 -9.47 -2.59 8.74
N VAL A 91 -9.49 -1.88 7.61
CA VAL A 91 -8.68 -0.67 7.38
C VAL A 91 -9.13 0.48 8.28
N TYR A 92 -10.45 0.69 8.38
CA TYR A 92 -11.04 1.80 9.13
C TYR A 92 -11.26 1.52 10.62
N ALA A 93 -11.29 0.26 11.06
CA ALA A 93 -11.52 -0.08 12.46
C ALA A 93 -10.62 0.69 13.45
N PRO A 94 -9.29 0.83 13.23
CA PRO A 94 -8.45 1.62 14.11
C PRO A 94 -8.81 3.11 14.13
N ALA A 95 -9.23 3.68 13.01
CA ALA A 95 -9.64 5.09 12.94
C ALA A 95 -10.95 5.34 13.72
N TYR A 96 -11.93 4.45 13.59
CA TYR A 96 -13.15 4.50 14.41
C TYR A 96 -12.87 4.33 15.90
N ALA A 97 -11.92 3.46 16.26
CA ALA A 97 -11.51 3.23 17.64
C ALA A 97 -10.68 4.39 18.23
N ALA A 98 -10.03 5.19 17.37
CA ALA A 98 -9.26 6.37 17.79
C ALA A 98 -10.13 7.59 18.10
N ILE A 99 -11.38 7.63 17.63
CA ILE A 99 -12.29 8.77 17.83
C ILE A 99 -12.45 9.16 19.31
N PRO A 100 -12.75 8.25 20.26
CA PRO A 100 -12.92 8.64 21.66
C PRO A 100 -11.62 9.21 22.27
N ALA A 101 -10.47 8.61 21.96
CA ALA A 101 -9.18 9.11 22.45
C ALA A 101 -8.84 10.49 21.85
N TYR A 102 -9.21 10.73 20.60
CA TYR A 102 -9.06 12.04 19.99
C TYR A 102 -10.02 13.06 20.59
N ALA A 103 -11.26 12.68 20.91
CA ALA A 103 -12.21 13.51 21.62
C ALA A 103 -11.71 13.86 23.03
N ASP A 104 -11.20 12.91 23.79
CA ASP A 104 -10.58 13.16 25.12
C ASP A 104 -9.42 14.15 25.01
N PHE A 105 -8.61 14.07 23.95
CA PHE A 105 -7.58 15.05 23.68
C PHE A 105 -8.18 16.44 23.37
N HIS A 106 -9.13 16.53 22.45
CA HIS A 106 -9.81 17.78 22.07
C HIS A 106 -10.46 18.49 23.27
N TYR A 107 -11.10 17.72 24.14
CA TYR A 107 -11.74 18.19 25.38
C TYR A 107 -10.81 18.20 26.60
N SER A 108 -9.50 18.19 26.39
CA SER A 108 -8.54 18.43 27.46
C SER A 108 -8.02 19.87 27.43
N VAL A 109 -7.67 20.40 28.60
CA VAL A 109 -7.03 21.74 28.70
C VAL A 109 -5.78 21.78 27.83
N LEU A 110 -4.92 20.76 27.91
CA LEU A 110 -3.69 20.68 27.12
C LEU A 110 -3.99 20.62 25.61
N GLY A 111 -4.99 19.84 25.19
CA GLY A 111 -5.37 19.70 23.80
C GLY A 111 -5.89 21.01 23.21
N GLU A 112 -6.68 21.79 23.95
CA GLU A 112 -7.12 23.11 23.49
C GLU A 112 -5.94 24.04 23.16
N TYR A 113 -4.91 24.07 24.01
CA TYR A 113 -3.69 24.86 23.75
C TYR A 113 -2.89 24.33 22.56
N ILE A 114 -2.78 23.00 22.41
CA ILE A 114 -2.07 22.38 21.28
C ILE A 114 -2.82 22.63 19.97
N GLU A 115 -4.14 22.48 19.95
CA GLU A 115 -4.96 22.72 18.76
C GLU A 115 -4.98 24.18 18.36
N LEU A 116 -5.02 25.11 19.33
CA LEU A 116 -4.88 26.54 19.04
C LEU A 116 -3.53 26.83 18.38
N THR A 117 -2.46 26.23 18.90
CA THR A 117 -1.12 26.37 18.33
C THR A 117 -1.06 25.76 16.93
N ALA A 118 -1.57 24.54 16.75
CA ALA A 118 -1.61 23.85 15.47
C ALA A 118 -2.48 24.56 14.43
N ALA A 119 -3.59 25.19 14.85
CA ALA A 119 -4.40 26.04 14.01
C ALA A 119 -3.65 27.30 13.58
N ALA A 120 -2.90 27.93 14.50
CA ALA A 120 -2.10 29.12 14.21
C ALA A 120 -0.89 28.83 13.30
N THR A 121 -0.27 27.64 13.43
CA THR A 121 0.87 27.22 12.60
C THR A 121 0.47 26.48 11.33
N GLY A 122 -0.82 26.20 11.13
CA GLY A 122 -1.32 25.43 9.99
C GLY A 122 -1.05 23.91 10.05
N GLN A 123 -0.60 23.39 11.19
CA GLN A 123 -0.22 21.98 11.40
C GLN A 123 -1.40 21.09 11.87
N MET A 124 -2.59 21.67 11.99
CA MET A 124 -3.77 20.97 12.53
C MET A 124 -4.17 19.73 11.71
N SER A 125 -4.04 19.81 10.38
CA SER A 125 -4.34 18.67 9.50
C SER A 125 -3.40 17.49 9.75
N ASP A 126 -2.11 17.75 9.92
CA ASP A 126 -1.11 16.71 10.19
C ASP A 126 -1.32 16.10 11.58
N ALA A 127 -1.63 16.92 12.58
CA ALA A 127 -1.90 16.45 13.94
C ALA A 127 -3.15 15.57 14.05
N ILE A 128 -4.19 15.87 13.25
CA ILE A 128 -5.40 15.04 13.11
C ILE A 128 -5.06 13.73 12.40
N HIS A 129 -4.29 13.82 11.33
CA HIS A 129 -3.87 12.65 10.56
C HIS A 129 -3.11 11.65 11.45
N GLU A 130 -2.15 12.12 12.22
CA GLU A 130 -1.36 11.29 13.14
C GLU A 130 -2.21 10.64 14.23
N ARG A 131 -3.26 11.32 14.72
CA ARG A 131 -4.10 10.80 15.82
C ARG A 131 -5.21 9.86 15.36
N LEU A 132 -5.82 10.13 14.21
CA LEU A 132 -6.97 9.36 13.71
C LEU A 132 -6.60 8.32 12.66
N PHE A 133 -5.54 8.57 11.88
CA PHE A 133 -5.23 7.80 10.68
C PHE A 133 -3.85 7.14 10.72
N ASP A 134 -3.26 7.00 11.90
CA ASP A 134 -1.98 6.31 12.05
C ASP A 134 -2.00 4.91 11.39
N GLY A 135 -0.98 4.64 10.58
CA GLY A 135 -0.83 3.40 9.81
C GLY A 135 -1.94 3.11 8.80
N PHE A 136 -2.87 4.03 8.52
CA PHE A 136 -4.00 3.79 7.62
C PHE A 136 -3.54 3.44 6.20
N GLU A 137 -2.55 4.18 5.69
CA GLU A 137 -2.02 3.99 4.34
C GLU A 137 -1.44 2.58 4.14
N ASN A 138 -0.73 2.07 5.15
CA ASN A 138 -0.18 0.72 5.15
C ASN A 138 -1.30 -0.33 5.15
N ARG A 139 -2.32 -0.15 6.01
CA ARG A 139 -3.48 -1.05 6.05
C ARG A 139 -4.23 -1.08 4.73
N LEU A 140 -4.47 0.08 4.11
CA LEU A 140 -5.16 0.17 2.82
C LEU A 140 -4.36 -0.51 1.71
N THR A 141 -3.04 -0.29 1.67
CA THR A 141 -2.14 -0.94 0.71
C THR A 141 -2.14 -2.46 0.88
N GLU A 142 -2.09 -2.94 2.13
CA GLU A 142 -2.15 -4.37 2.43
C GLU A 142 -3.51 -4.99 2.06
N ALA A 143 -4.61 -4.29 2.34
CA ALA A 143 -5.95 -4.71 1.94
C ALA A 143 -6.07 -4.84 0.41
N ALA A 144 -5.57 -3.86 -0.34
CA ALA A 144 -5.55 -3.93 -1.80
C ALA A 144 -4.66 -5.06 -2.33
N ALA A 145 -3.51 -5.32 -1.69
CA ALA A 145 -2.66 -6.46 -2.04
C ALA A 145 -3.36 -7.80 -1.79
N LYS A 146 -4.11 -7.94 -0.68
CA LYS A 146 -4.93 -9.13 -0.37
C LYS A 146 -6.03 -9.34 -1.40
N LEU A 147 -6.77 -8.29 -1.77
CA LEU A 147 -7.77 -8.33 -2.84
C LEU A 147 -7.16 -8.75 -4.19
N ASN A 148 -5.98 -8.22 -4.54
CA ASN A 148 -5.27 -8.63 -5.76
C ASN A 148 -4.87 -10.11 -5.73
N LYS A 149 -4.32 -10.58 -4.60
CA LYS A 149 -3.98 -11.99 -4.43
C LYS A 149 -5.21 -12.89 -4.59
N ARG A 150 -6.31 -12.54 -3.93
CA ARG A 150 -7.61 -13.21 -4.10
C ARG A 150 -7.99 -13.26 -5.58
N TYR A 151 -8.01 -12.12 -6.28
CA TYR A 151 -8.38 -12.08 -7.70
C TYR A 151 -7.61 -13.10 -8.52
N VAL A 152 -6.29 -13.17 -8.35
CA VAL A 152 -5.46 -14.14 -9.07
C VAL A 152 -5.81 -15.59 -8.72
N GLU A 153 -6.06 -15.88 -7.44
CA GLU A 153 -6.47 -17.21 -7.00
C GLU A 153 -7.83 -17.65 -7.59
N GLU A 154 -8.84 -16.77 -7.68
CA GLU A 154 -10.08 -17.15 -8.41
C GLU A 154 -9.89 -17.21 -9.90
N TYR A 155 -9.08 -16.33 -10.47
CA TYR A 155 -8.79 -16.36 -11.89
C TYR A 155 -8.25 -17.74 -12.26
N GLN A 156 -7.24 -18.21 -11.55
CA GLN A 156 -6.67 -19.54 -11.76
C GLN A 156 -7.70 -20.65 -11.52
N ARG A 157 -8.43 -20.62 -10.39
CA ARG A 157 -9.42 -21.66 -10.04
C ARG A 157 -10.55 -21.77 -11.07
N ILE A 158 -11.05 -20.63 -11.56
CA ILE A 158 -12.12 -20.58 -12.55
C ILE A 158 -11.60 -21.03 -13.91
N LEU A 159 -10.40 -20.59 -14.30
CA LEU A 159 -9.76 -20.97 -15.55
C LEU A 159 -9.55 -22.48 -15.64
N GLU A 160 -8.94 -23.08 -14.61
CA GLU A 160 -8.73 -24.53 -14.51
C GLU A 160 -10.05 -25.30 -14.65
N LYS A 161 -11.12 -24.81 -13.99
CA LYS A 161 -12.45 -25.42 -14.08
C LYS A 161 -13.03 -25.33 -15.51
N GLN A 162 -12.92 -24.19 -16.17
CA GLN A 162 -13.46 -23.98 -17.52
C GLN A 162 -12.67 -24.78 -18.57
N VAL A 163 -11.35 -24.83 -18.46
CA VAL A 163 -10.49 -25.65 -19.32
C VAL A 163 -10.80 -27.14 -19.15
N ALA A 164 -10.92 -27.62 -17.91
CA ALA A 164 -11.25 -29.02 -17.63
C ALA A 164 -12.61 -29.44 -18.21
N GLN A 165 -13.62 -28.56 -18.18
CA GLN A 165 -14.92 -28.81 -18.81
C GLN A 165 -14.82 -29.00 -20.32
N GLN A 166 -13.85 -28.35 -20.96
CA GLN A 166 -13.71 -28.33 -22.41
C GLN A 166 -12.83 -29.45 -22.95
N VAL A 167 -11.84 -29.87 -22.17
CA VAL A 167 -10.87 -30.88 -22.57
C VAL A 167 -11.30 -32.28 -22.07
N SER A 168 -12.10 -32.36 -21.01
CA SER A 168 -12.50 -33.62 -20.36
C SER A 168 -13.99 -33.67 -19.98
N PRO A 169 -14.93 -33.63 -20.93
CA PRO A 169 -16.35 -33.76 -20.60
C PRO A 169 -16.72 -35.12 -19.97
N GLY A 170 -15.82 -36.11 -19.97
CA GLY A 170 -16.02 -37.48 -19.47
C GLY A 170 -15.02 -38.01 -18.43
N GLY A 171 -14.14 -37.19 -17.85
CA GLY A 171 -13.34 -37.55 -16.66
C GLY A 171 -11.94 -38.18 -16.84
N ALA A 172 -11.47 -38.42 -18.06
CA ALA A 172 -10.04 -38.63 -18.33
C ALA A 172 -9.38 -37.26 -18.55
N THR A 173 -8.17 -36.99 -18.05
CA THR A 173 -7.40 -35.75 -18.27
C THR A 173 -6.46 -35.88 -19.49
N PRO A 174 -6.81 -35.36 -20.69
CA PRO A 174 -5.87 -35.22 -21.78
C PRO A 174 -4.75 -34.25 -21.41
N LEU A 175 -3.59 -34.44 -22.04
CA LEU A 175 -2.60 -33.37 -22.09
C LEU A 175 -3.13 -32.22 -22.95
N LEU A 176 -2.96 -31.00 -22.47
CA LEU A 176 -3.14 -29.79 -23.26
C LEU A 176 -2.08 -29.77 -24.36
N GLY A 177 -2.45 -29.26 -25.53
CA GLY A 177 -1.48 -28.93 -26.56
C GLY A 177 -0.56 -27.79 -26.12
N GLU A 178 0.65 -27.75 -26.69
CA GLU A 178 1.71 -26.79 -26.35
C GLU A 178 1.25 -25.34 -26.49
N VAL A 179 0.44 -25.05 -27.52
CA VAL A 179 -0.05 -23.68 -27.77
C VAL A 179 -1.07 -23.29 -26.72
N THR A 180 -2.03 -24.17 -26.42
CA THR A 180 -3.03 -23.93 -25.38
C THR A 180 -2.36 -23.75 -24.01
N ASP A 181 -1.41 -24.60 -23.64
CA ASP A 181 -0.70 -24.51 -22.36
C ASP A 181 0.09 -23.20 -22.22
N ALA A 182 0.83 -22.80 -23.25
CA ALA A 182 1.59 -21.55 -23.27
C ALA A 182 0.68 -20.31 -23.08
N VAL A 183 -0.48 -20.29 -23.75
CA VAL A 183 -1.45 -19.18 -23.63
C VAL A 183 -2.08 -19.13 -22.23
N LEU A 184 -2.40 -20.28 -21.62
CA LEU A 184 -2.93 -20.34 -20.26
C LEU A 184 -1.90 -19.85 -19.23
N GLN A 185 -0.64 -20.24 -19.37
CA GLN A 185 0.44 -19.78 -18.49
C GLN A 185 0.69 -18.27 -18.64
N ASP A 186 0.66 -17.73 -19.86
CA ASP A 186 0.75 -16.28 -20.10
C ASP A 186 -0.41 -15.53 -19.43
N ALA A 187 -1.63 -16.04 -19.56
CA ALA A 187 -2.81 -15.45 -18.92
C ALA A 187 -2.70 -15.43 -17.39
N ILE A 188 -2.26 -16.53 -16.77
CA ILE A 188 -2.03 -16.58 -15.31
C ILE A 188 -0.93 -15.59 -14.90
N SER A 189 0.18 -15.54 -15.64
CA SER A 189 1.26 -14.58 -15.40
C SER A 189 0.76 -13.13 -15.47
N ARG A 190 -0.05 -12.80 -16.48
CA ARG A 190 -0.69 -11.48 -16.62
C ARG A 190 -1.67 -11.17 -15.50
N ALA A 191 -2.37 -12.15 -14.94
CA ALA A 191 -3.23 -11.91 -13.79
C ALA A 191 -2.44 -11.35 -12.59
N HIS A 192 -1.17 -11.77 -12.41
CA HIS A 192 -0.30 -11.23 -11.38
C HIS A 192 0.19 -9.81 -11.66
N THR A 193 0.51 -9.49 -12.92
CA THR A 193 1.22 -8.24 -13.27
C THR A 193 0.32 -7.12 -13.78
N THR A 194 -0.84 -7.45 -14.37
CA THR A 194 -1.74 -6.45 -14.98
C THR A 194 -2.47 -5.67 -13.90
N LEU A 195 -2.23 -4.36 -13.85
CA LEU A 195 -2.88 -3.42 -12.93
C LEU A 195 -3.03 -3.98 -11.50
N PRO A 196 -1.91 -4.18 -10.76
CA PRO A 196 -2.01 -4.64 -9.38
C PRO A 196 -2.86 -3.67 -8.57
N LEU A 197 -3.85 -4.17 -7.80
CA LEU A 197 -4.69 -3.27 -6.99
C LEU A 197 -3.85 -2.48 -5.97
N ALA A 198 -2.72 -3.03 -5.51
CA ALA A 198 -1.79 -2.33 -4.64
C ALA A 198 -1.21 -1.05 -5.27
N THR A 199 -0.94 -1.03 -6.57
CA THR A 199 -0.51 0.19 -7.29
C THR A 199 -1.61 1.24 -7.35
N VAL A 200 -2.87 0.82 -7.50
CA VAL A 200 -4.02 1.73 -7.47
C VAL A 200 -4.21 2.29 -6.06
N ALA A 201 -4.11 1.45 -5.02
CA ALA A 201 -4.13 1.88 -3.63
C ALA A 201 -2.99 2.84 -3.29
N ALA A 202 -1.78 2.60 -3.80
CA ALA A 202 -0.67 3.54 -3.67
C ALA A 202 -0.96 4.88 -4.36
N GLY A 203 -1.66 4.88 -5.50
CA GLY A 203 -2.14 6.09 -6.15
C GLY A 203 -3.22 6.83 -5.34
N ILE A 204 -4.15 6.09 -4.74
CA ILE A 204 -5.20 6.64 -3.86
C ILE A 204 -4.58 7.30 -2.62
N VAL A 205 -3.62 6.61 -1.99
CA VAL A 205 -2.86 7.13 -0.85
C VAL A 205 -2.03 8.35 -1.28
N GLY A 206 -1.26 8.21 -2.36
CA GLY A 206 -0.37 9.26 -2.87
C GLY A 206 -1.10 10.50 -3.40
N SER A 207 -2.38 10.38 -3.76
CA SER A 207 -3.23 11.51 -4.17
C SER A 207 -3.57 12.49 -3.04
N GLY A 208 -3.24 12.16 -1.78
CA GLY A 208 -3.52 13.00 -0.63
C GLY A 208 -4.99 13.01 -0.21
N SER A 209 -5.80 12.04 -0.67
CA SER A 209 -7.22 11.93 -0.32
C SER A 209 -7.46 11.91 1.19
N LEU A 210 -6.63 11.15 1.93
CA LEU A 210 -6.68 11.11 3.39
C LEU A 210 -6.26 12.43 4.06
N LYS A 211 -5.32 13.15 3.43
CA LYS A 211 -4.91 14.48 3.87
C LYS A 211 -6.02 15.50 3.66
N LEU A 212 -6.82 15.34 2.59
CA LEU A 212 -8.00 16.18 2.33
C LEU A 212 -9.11 15.96 3.38
N VAL A 213 -9.37 14.71 3.78
CA VAL A 213 -10.28 14.40 4.89
C VAL A 213 -9.78 15.05 6.17
N SER A 214 -8.50 14.87 6.50
CA SER A 214 -7.85 15.47 7.67
C SER A 214 -7.92 17.01 7.63
N ALA A 215 -7.74 17.62 6.46
CA ALA A 215 -7.85 19.07 6.26
C ALA A 215 -9.29 19.57 6.41
N THR A 216 -10.28 18.78 6.01
CA THR A 216 -11.70 19.11 6.18
C THR A 216 -12.09 19.09 7.65
N ILE A 217 -11.65 18.07 8.39
CA ILE A 217 -11.79 18.00 9.85
C ILE A 217 -11.08 19.20 10.50
N ALA A 218 -9.82 19.46 10.11
CA ALA A 218 -9.02 20.58 10.62
C ALA A 218 -9.72 21.92 10.42
N LYS A 219 -10.29 22.18 9.24
CA LYS A 219 -10.98 23.43 8.93
C LYS A 219 -12.19 23.65 9.85
N LYS A 220 -12.96 22.60 10.11
CA LYS A 220 -14.13 22.67 11.01
C LYS A 220 -13.73 22.89 12.45
N LEU A 221 -12.69 22.18 12.91
CA LEU A 221 -12.16 22.34 14.25
C LEU A 221 -11.52 23.71 14.45
N ALA A 222 -10.74 24.21 13.49
CA ALA A 222 -10.18 25.56 13.53
C ALA A 222 -11.26 26.63 13.68
N ALA A 223 -12.40 26.48 12.98
CA ALA A 223 -13.55 27.36 13.13
C ALA A 223 -14.17 27.29 14.55
N LYS A 224 -14.32 26.08 15.12
CA LYS A 224 -14.79 25.88 16.50
C LYS A 224 -13.83 26.50 17.53
N VAL A 225 -12.52 26.31 17.35
CA VAL A 225 -11.47 26.90 18.20
C VAL A 225 -11.48 28.43 18.12
N ALA A 226 -11.59 29.01 16.93
CA ALA A 226 -11.67 30.45 16.74
C ALA A 226 -12.92 31.05 17.43
N ALA A 227 -14.07 30.36 17.33
CA ALA A 227 -15.29 30.76 18.03
C ALA A 227 -15.12 30.71 19.56
N LYS A 228 -14.55 29.63 20.11
CA LYS A 228 -14.25 29.53 21.55
C LYS A 228 -13.29 30.62 22.03
N ALA A 229 -12.23 30.91 21.27
CA ALA A 229 -11.26 31.95 21.62
C ALA A 229 -11.89 33.35 21.66
N SER A 230 -12.76 33.68 20.70
CA SER A 230 -13.50 34.95 20.72
C SER A 230 -14.49 35.06 21.88
N ALA A 231 -15.21 33.98 22.20
CA ALA A 231 -16.11 33.94 23.36
C ALA A 231 -15.37 34.08 24.70
N LYS A 232 -14.25 33.34 24.88
CA LYS A 232 -13.38 33.47 26.06
C LYS A 232 -12.74 34.86 26.15
N GLY A 233 -12.38 35.46 25.02
CA GLY A 233 -11.85 36.83 24.96
C GLY A 233 -12.85 37.90 25.39
N LEU A 234 -14.11 37.79 24.98
CA LEU A 234 -15.18 38.69 25.46
C LEU A 234 -15.51 38.46 26.95
N ALA A 235 -15.58 37.20 27.40
CA ALA A 235 -15.88 36.86 28.79
C ALA A 235 -14.76 37.27 29.76
N LYS A 236 -13.49 37.10 29.37
CA LYS A 236 -12.32 37.50 30.17
C LYS A 236 -11.98 39.00 30.05
N GLY A 237 -12.44 39.67 28.98
CA GLY A 237 -12.27 41.12 28.76
C GLY A 237 -13.31 42.02 29.45
N GLY A 238 -14.51 41.50 29.75
CA GLY A 238 -15.57 42.23 30.46
C GLY A 238 -15.45 42.24 31.99
N GLY A 239 -14.51 41.48 32.57
CA GLY A 239 -14.34 41.29 34.02
C GLY A 239 -12.89 41.41 34.47
N VAL A 240 -12.31 42.60 34.38
CA VAL A 240 -10.90 42.90 34.75
C VAL A 240 -10.60 42.74 36.26
N ILE A 241 -11.44 42.07 37.06
CA ILE A 241 -11.25 41.98 38.52
C ILE A 241 -10.57 40.67 38.99
N ALA A 242 -10.60 39.56 38.25
CA ALA A 242 -10.17 38.27 38.81
C ALA A 242 -8.71 37.83 38.53
N GLY A 243 -8.10 38.24 37.42
CA GLY A 243 -6.84 37.63 36.94
C GLY A 243 -5.54 38.11 37.61
N ALA A 244 -5.50 39.35 38.11
CA ALA A 244 -4.34 39.89 38.84
C ALA A 244 -4.68 40.37 40.26
N GLY A 245 -5.94 40.75 40.53
CA GLY A 245 -6.41 41.15 41.85
C GLY A 245 -6.89 39.99 42.75
N GLY A 246 -7.41 38.90 42.17
CA GLY A 246 -7.99 37.79 42.93
C GLY A 246 -6.98 36.88 43.63
N GLY A 247 -5.87 36.55 42.95
CA GLY A 247 -4.81 35.69 43.51
C GLY A 247 -4.01 36.36 44.63
N ALA A 248 -3.84 37.69 44.58
CA ALA A 248 -3.15 38.45 45.62
C ALA A 248 -3.95 38.52 46.94
N LEU A 249 -5.29 38.48 46.87
CA LEU A 249 -6.15 38.52 48.06
C LEU A 249 -6.10 37.20 48.85
N LEU A 250 -6.03 36.06 48.17
CA LEU A 250 -5.97 34.74 48.80
C LEU A 250 -4.62 34.45 49.48
N CYS A 251 -3.55 35.14 49.07
CA CYS A 251 -2.20 34.95 49.62
C CYS A 251 -1.68 36.17 50.40
N SER A 252 -2.55 37.14 50.71
CA SER A 252 -2.20 38.39 51.39
C SER A 252 -1.53 38.20 52.76
N TRP A 253 -1.74 37.04 53.40
CA TRP A 253 -1.09 36.63 54.65
C TRP A 253 0.42 36.32 54.52
N SER A 254 0.95 36.07 53.30
CA SER A 254 2.29 35.49 53.10
C SER A 254 3.44 36.50 52.92
N GLY A 255 3.22 37.80 53.17
CA GLY A 255 4.28 38.82 53.11
C GLY A 255 4.95 38.91 51.73
N PRO A 256 6.28 39.12 51.62
CA PRO A 256 6.99 39.19 50.32
C PRO A 256 6.82 37.97 49.41
N GLY A 257 6.38 36.82 49.95
CA GLY A 257 6.03 35.62 49.19
C GLY A 257 4.68 35.71 48.45
N ALA A 258 3.87 36.74 48.72
CA ALA A 258 2.55 36.94 48.11
C ALA A 258 2.61 37.16 46.60
N ALA A 259 3.73 37.66 46.06
CA ALA A 259 3.94 37.75 44.62
C ALA A 259 4.04 36.35 43.97
N VAL A 260 4.77 35.43 44.59
CA VAL A 260 4.91 34.04 44.12
C VAL A 260 3.59 33.29 44.27
N CYS A 261 2.89 33.46 45.39
CA CYS A 261 1.60 32.85 45.64
C CYS A 261 0.47 33.43 44.75
N GLY A 262 0.54 34.72 44.41
CA GLY A 262 -0.36 35.36 43.46
C GLY A 262 -0.14 34.88 42.02
N VAL A 263 1.10 34.63 41.61
CA VAL A 263 1.42 34.06 40.29
C VAL A 263 0.97 32.60 40.20
N VAL A 264 1.33 31.77 41.18
CA VAL A 264 0.94 30.35 41.19
C VAL A 264 -0.57 30.19 41.38
N GLY A 265 -1.18 30.93 42.29
CA GLY A 265 -2.63 30.93 42.53
C GLY A 265 -3.42 31.52 41.36
N GLY A 266 -2.91 32.56 40.71
CA GLY A 266 -3.48 33.13 39.50
C GLY A 266 -3.42 32.17 38.32
N ALA A 267 -2.29 31.49 38.11
CA ALA A 267 -2.15 30.46 37.08
C ALA A 267 -3.06 29.26 37.35
N ALA A 268 -3.17 28.81 38.61
CA ALA A 268 -4.08 27.74 39.00
C ALA A 268 -5.56 28.13 38.78
N ALA A 269 -5.96 29.35 39.15
CA ALA A 269 -7.31 29.85 38.91
C ALA A 269 -7.62 30.03 37.41
N TRP A 270 -6.63 30.45 36.62
CA TRP A 270 -6.73 30.55 35.16
C TRP A 270 -6.96 29.19 34.51
N LEU A 271 -6.14 28.20 34.85
CA LEU A 271 -6.26 26.83 34.36
C LEU A 271 -7.54 26.15 34.85
N LEU A 272 -7.98 26.43 36.08
CA LEU A 272 -9.25 25.94 36.61
C LEU A 272 -10.44 26.50 35.82
N THR A 273 -10.41 27.80 35.49
CA THR A 273 -11.46 28.43 34.66
C THR A 273 -11.52 27.78 33.29
N ASP A 274 -10.36 27.55 32.66
CA ASP A 274 -10.30 26.87 31.38
C ASP A 274 -10.81 25.43 31.47
N ALA A 275 -10.44 24.68 32.52
CA ALA A 275 -10.91 23.32 32.75
C ALA A 275 -12.43 23.24 32.90
N VAL A 276 -13.05 24.18 33.63
CA VAL A 276 -14.52 24.24 33.79
C VAL A 276 -15.20 24.53 32.46
N VAL A 277 -14.70 25.50 31.68
CA VAL A 277 -15.27 25.83 30.37
C VAL A 277 -15.18 24.64 29.41
N VAL A 278 -14.05 23.94 29.41
CA VAL A 278 -13.85 22.75 28.57
C VAL A 278 -14.78 21.60 28.97
N ASN A 279 -14.94 21.32 30.27
CA ASN A 279 -15.86 20.28 30.76
C ASN A 279 -17.33 20.58 30.38
N ILE A 280 -17.74 21.84 30.45
CA ILE A 280 -19.09 22.25 30.01
C ILE A 280 -19.25 21.97 28.52
N ASP A 281 -18.27 22.39 27.71
CA ASP A 281 -18.33 22.18 26.26
C ASP A 281 -18.31 20.70 25.88
N GLU A 282 -17.53 19.88 26.58
CA GLU A 282 -17.52 18.42 26.43
C GLU A 282 -18.90 17.82 26.72
N TYR A 283 -19.49 18.16 27.87
CA TYR A 283 -20.79 17.63 28.28
C TYR A 283 -21.89 17.89 27.25
N PHE A 284 -21.84 19.02 26.54
CA PHE A 284 -22.87 19.39 25.56
C PHE A 284 -22.56 19.00 24.12
N ASN A 285 -21.28 18.88 23.72
CA ASN A 285 -20.92 18.75 22.31
C ASN A 285 -20.14 17.48 21.97
N ARG A 286 -19.75 16.66 22.96
CA ARG A 286 -18.89 15.50 22.71
C ARG A 286 -19.52 14.50 21.73
N GLU A 287 -20.78 14.14 21.95
CA GLU A 287 -21.49 13.19 21.08
C GLU A 287 -21.57 13.70 19.64
N ASP A 288 -22.02 14.95 19.46
CA ASP A 288 -22.08 15.60 18.15
C ASP A 288 -20.72 15.67 17.44
N PHE A 289 -19.64 15.88 18.20
CA PHE A 289 -18.27 15.89 17.66
C PHE A 289 -17.80 14.50 17.22
N GLU A 290 -18.01 13.49 18.05
CA GLU A 290 -17.67 12.11 17.70
C GLU A 290 -18.47 11.63 16.49
N ASP A 291 -19.76 11.96 16.43
CA ASP A 291 -20.64 11.64 15.29
C ASP A 291 -20.21 12.34 14.01
N GLU A 292 -19.78 13.60 14.10
CA GLU A 292 -19.23 14.35 12.98
C GLU A 292 -17.95 13.68 12.41
N LEU A 293 -17.05 13.19 13.29
CA LEU A 293 -15.88 12.43 12.86
C LEU A 293 -16.27 11.09 12.23
N ARG A 294 -17.21 10.35 12.84
CA ARG A 294 -17.71 9.08 12.29
C ARG A 294 -18.30 9.29 10.91
N LYS A 295 -19.08 10.34 10.71
CA LYS A 295 -19.68 10.68 9.42
C LYS A 295 -18.62 10.92 8.35
N MET A 296 -17.58 11.70 8.65
CA MET A 296 -16.49 11.94 7.70
C MET A 296 -15.74 10.65 7.33
N LEU A 297 -15.52 9.75 8.30
CA LEU A 297 -14.92 8.44 8.01
C LEU A 297 -15.83 7.55 7.16
N VAL A 298 -17.15 7.57 7.38
CA VAL A 298 -18.12 6.81 6.57
C VAL A 298 -18.15 7.31 5.11
N GLU A 299 -18.14 8.63 4.92
CA GLU A 299 -18.09 9.25 3.59
C GLU A 299 -16.79 8.87 2.85
N ASP A 300 -15.64 8.99 3.51
CA ASP A 300 -14.35 8.58 2.93
C ASP A 300 -14.29 7.07 2.64
N ARG A 301 -14.81 6.21 3.54
CA ARG A 301 -14.91 4.76 3.30
C ARG A 301 -15.74 4.45 2.06
N ALA A 302 -16.84 5.16 1.83
CA ALA A 302 -17.68 4.99 0.65
C ALA A 302 -16.93 5.36 -0.64
N GLU A 303 -16.16 6.45 -0.62
CA GLU A 303 -15.31 6.84 -1.75
C GLU A 303 -14.24 5.78 -2.04
N LYS A 304 -13.55 5.28 -1.01
CA LYS A 304 -12.51 4.25 -1.16
C LYS A 304 -13.08 2.92 -1.66
N ARG A 305 -14.30 2.58 -1.26
CA ARG A 305 -15.05 1.44 -1.80
C ARG A 305 -15.29 1.58 -3.29
N GLU A 306 -15.74 2.75 -3.75
CA GLU A 306 -15.96 3.01 -5.18
C GLU A 306 -14.64 2.88 -5.95
N GLN A 307 -13.57 3.48 -5.45
CA GLN A 307 -12.23 3.43 -6.07
C GLN A 307 -11.68 1.99 -6.17
N LEU A 308 -11.80 1.19 -5.11
CA LEU A 308 -11.38 -0.22 -5.15
C LEU A 308 -12.25 -1.07 -6.08
N THR A 309 -13.56 -0.79 -6.13
CA THR A 309 -14.48 -1.47 -7.04
C THR A 309 -14.14 -1.16 -8.50
N ALA A 310 -13.86 0.11 -8.82
CA ALA A 310 -13.39 0.54 -10.12
C ALA A 310 -12.05 -0.10 -10.47
N ALA A 311 -11.08 -0.11 -9.56
CA ALA A 311 -9.78 -0.74 -9.76
C ALA A 311 -9.89 -2.23 -10.09
N LEU A 312 -10.76 -2.96 -9.38
CA LEU A 312 -10.99 -4.38 -9.61
C LEU A 312 -11.66 -4.63 -10.98
N ARG A 313 -12.58 -3.74 -11.38
CA ARG A 313 -13.20 -3.77 -12.70
C ARG A 313 -12.18 -3.48 -13.81
N ASP A 314 -11.37 -2.44 -13.65
CA ASP A 314 -10.38 -2.02 -14.64
C ASP A 314 -9.32 -3.10 -14.84
N LYS A 315 -8.94 -3.80 -13.78
CA LYS A 315 -8.08 -4.99 -13.89
C LYS A 315 -8.72 -6.07 -14.76
N ALA A 316 -10.00 -6.40 -14.56
CA ALA A 316 -10.68 -7.39 -15.38
C ALA A 316 -10.81 -6.96 -16.85
N VAL A 317 -11.08 -5.68 -17.11
CA VAL A 317 -11.13 -5.12 -18.47
C VAL A 317 -9.74 -5.16 -19.12
N ALA A 318 -8.68 -4.83 -18.40
CA ALA A 318 -7.32 -4.89 -18.93
C ALA A 318 -6.87 -6.33 -19.22
N MET A 319 -7.31 -7.30 -18.41
CA MET A 319 -7.12 -8.71 -18.67
C MET A 319 -7.85 -9.15 -19.95
N ASP A 320 -9.09 -8.71 -20.15
CA ASP A 320 -9.87 -9.00 -21.36
C ASP A 320 -9.23 -8.39 -22.63
N ALA A 321 -8.81 -7.13 -22.57
CA ALA A 321 -8.12 -6.47 -23.68
C ALA A 321 -6.78 -7.15 -24.04
N ALA A 322 -6.06 -7.67 -23.05
CA ALA A 322 -4.82 -8.41 -23.29
C ALA A 322 -5.06 -9.71 -24.08
N VAL A 323 -6.22 -10.36 -23.88
CA VAL A 323 -6.61 -11.56 -24.63
C VAL A 323 -6.82 -11.20 -26.11
N GLU A 324 -7.51 -10.10 -26.40
CA GLU A 324 -7.75 -9.66 -27.78
C GLU A 324 -6.45 -9.41 -28.56
N GLU A 325 -5.46 -8.77 -27.92
CA GLU A 325 -4.14 -8.51 -28.54
C GLU A 325 -3.36 -9.79 -28.84
N ILE A 326 -3.41 -10.81 -27.98
CA ILE A 326 -2.76 -12.11 -28.21
C ILE A 326 -3.29 -12.77 -29.48
N PHE A 327 -4.62 -12.77 -29.66
CA PHE A 327 -5.25 -13.42 -30.81
C PHE A 327 -5.10 -12.61 -32.09
N LYS A 328 -5.13 -11.27 -32.01
CA LYS A 328 -4.89 -10.38 -33.15
C LYS A 328 -3.47 -10.50 -33.71
N MET A 329 -2.44 -10.55 -32.87
CA MET A 329 -1.05 -10.70 -33.33
C MET A 329 -0.80 -12.04 -34.03
N ARG A 330 -1.45 -13.11 -33.56
CA ARG A 330 -1.34 -14.42 -34.21
C ARG A 330 -1.96 -14.43 -35.60
N ASP A 331 -3.10 -13.79 -35.78
CA ASP A 331 -3.78 -13.77 -37.08
C ASP A 331 -2.98 -12.96 -38.12
N LEU A 332 -2.22 -11.94 -37.68
CA LEU A 332 -1.24 -11.23 -38.53
C LEU A 332 -0.09 -12.15 -38.95
N HIS A 333 0.42 -13.00 -38.05
CA HIS A 333 1.52 -13.92 -38.34
C HIS A 333 1.14 -15.09 -39.27
N LYS A 334 -0.15 -15.32 -39.51
CA LYS A 334 -0.64 -16.32 -40.47
C LYS A 334 -0.88 -15.75 -41.88
N ALA A 335 -0.80 -14.42 -42.04
CA ALA A 335 -1.07 -13.75 -43.31
C ALA A 335 0.19 -13.47 -44.15
N ASP A 336 1.38 -13.72 -43.59
CA ASP A 336 2.70 -13.67 -44.25
C ASP A 336 3.21 -15.08 -44.57
#